data_AF-W6PXD1-F1
#
_entry.id   AF-W6PXD1-F1
#
_cell.length_a   1.000
_cell.length_b   1.000
_cell.length_c   1.000
_cell.angle_alpha   90.00
_cell.angle_beta   90.00
_cell.angle_gamma   90.00
#
_symmetry.space_group_name_H-M   'P 1'
#
loop_
_entity.id
_entity.type
_entity.pdbx_description
1 polymer ?
#
loop_
_entity_poly.entity_id
_entity_poly.type
_entity_poly.pdbx_seq_one_letter_code
_entity_poly.pdbx_strand_id
1 'polypeptide(L)'
;MGVELVAADSLALKILRVTPLIATTILLVNRLAQYFALSSFLPPYTSTKKVDHVGAALQHWLQTVVPRIWTGVIGIVLIARVALILNLFVHTEDLAGTYARLLYGIGLFFSFAHLFIAPTMLKFETRMMSPDTIPEVTLELLAGWLKINNVRIWVVDVPFWVVGVLATLESCKM
;
A
#
# COMPACT_ATOMS: atom_id res chain seq x y z
N MET A 1 27.24 -11.21 19.44
CA MET A 1 25.76 -11.28 19.45
C MET A 1 25.10 -10.72 18.18
N GLY A 2 25.56 -9.61 17.59
CA GLY A 2 25.00 -9.11 16.33
C GLY A 2 25.33 -9.94 15.08
N VAL A 3 26.50 -10.60 15.06
CA VAL A 3 27.01 -11.36 13.90
C VAL A 3 26.29 -12.70 13.70
N GLU A 4 25.73 -13.29 14.76
CA GLU A 4 24.99 -14.56 14.67
C GLU A 4 23.54 -14.39 14.17
N LEU A 5 22.94 -13.20 14.38
CA LEU A 5 21.54 -12.98 14.01
C LEU A 5 21.35 -13.05 12.48
N VAL A 6 22.38 -12.75 11.70
CA VAL A 6 22.29 -12.65 10.23
C VAL A 6 23.26 -13.60 9.53
N ALA A 7 23.68 -14.70 10.16
CA ALA A 7 24.45 -15.72 9.42
C ALA A 7 23.75 -16.10 8.10
N ALA A 8 24.52 -16.49 7.07
CA ALA A 8 24.04 -16.75 5.70
C ALA A 8 22.84 -17.73 5.61
N ASP A 9 22.65 -18.59 6.61
CA ASP A 9 21.53 -19.53 6.72
C ASP A 9 20.54 -19.25 7.85
N SER A 10 20.67 -18.10 8.53
CA SER A 10 19.87 -17.79 9.69
C SER A 10 18.40 -17.61 9.32
N LEU A 11 17.52 -18.02 10.24
CA LEU A 11 16.08 -17.74 10.13
C LEU A 11 15.83 -16.23 9.99
N ALA A 12 16.64 -15.38 10.64
CA ALA A 12 16.45 -13.94 10.57
C ALA A 12 16.76 -13.38 9.17
N LEU A 13 17.78 -13.91 8.48
CA LEU A 13 18.08 -13.52 7.10
C LEU A 13 16.94 -13.94 6.16
N LYS A 14 16.42 -15.17 6.32
CA LYS A 14 15.26 -15.65 5.54
C LYS A 14 14.01 -14.79 5.78
N ILE A 15 13.74 -14.43 7.03
CA ILE A 15 12.66 -13.49 7.38
C ILE A 15 12.89 -12.14 6.69
N LEU A 16 14.11 -11.60 6.74
CA LEU A 16 14.45 -10.35 6.08
C LEU A 16 14.20 -10.42 4.55
N ARG A 17 14.56 -11.53 3.89
CA ARG A 17 14.35 -11.70 2.44
C ARG A 17 12.88 -11.72 2.03
N VAL A 18 12.02 -12.30 2.87
CA VAL A 18 10.58 -12.47 2.59
C VAL A 18 9.74 -11.29 3.09
N THR A 19 10.24 -10.51 4.06
CA THR A 19 9.50 -9.38 4.65
C THR A 19 8.95 -8.38 3.62
N PRO A 20 9.69 -7.97 2.55
CA PRO A 20 9.14 -7.09 1.53
C PRO A 20 7.89 -7.65 0.83
N LEU A 21 7.85 -8.96 0.54
CA LEU A 21 6.69 -9.61 -0.06
C LEU A 21 5.50 -9.61 0.90
N ILE A 22 5.72 -9.91 2.18
CA ILE A 22 4.66 -9.89 3.20
C ILE A 22 4.07 -8.48 3.31
N ALA A 23 4.93 -7.47 3.46
CA ALA A 23 4.49 -6.09 3.63
C ALA A 23 3.77 -5.56 2.39
N THR A 24 4.27 -5.82 1.19
CA THR A 24 3.61 -5.42 -0.07
C THR A 24 2.28 -6.14 -0.27
N THR A 25 2.16 -7.41 0.13
CA THR A 25 0.89 -8.16 0.11
C THR A 25 -0.15 -7.51 1.03
N ILE A 26 0.24 -7.18 2.27
CA ILE A 26 -0.65 -6.49 3.22
C ILE A 26 -1.12 -5.15 2.63
N LEU A 27 -0.23 -4.37 2.03
CA LEU A 27 -0.56 -3.08 1.43
C LEU A 27 -1.49 -3.22 0.22
N LEU A 28 -1.25 -4.19 -0.66
CA LEU A 28 -2.08 -4.48 -1.83
C LEU A 28 -3.49 -4.93 -1.40
N VAL A 29 -3.59 -5.88 -0.47
CA VAL A 29 -4.88 -6.35 0.06
C VAL A 29 -5.64 -5.20 0.70
N ASN A 30 -4.98 -4.37 1.51
CA ASN A 30 -5.59 -3.17 2.08
C ASN A 30 -6.12 -2.21 1.01
N ARG A 31 -5.38 -2.01 -0.10
CA ARG A 31 -5.85 -1.17 -1.22
C ARG A 31 -7.06 -1.74 -1.94
N LEU A 32 -7.05 -3.04 -2.23
CA LEU A 32 -8.17 -3.72 -2.88
C LEU A 32 -9.41 -3.70 -1.98
N ALA A 33 -9.25 -3.99 -0.69
CA ALA A 33 -10.32 -3.93 0.29
C ALA A 33 -10.95 -2.54 0.36
N GLN A 34 -10.13 -1.48 0.36
CA GLN A 34 -10.64 -0.11 0.33
C GLN A 34 -11.36 0.22 -0.97
N TYR A 35 -10.84 -0.21 -2.12
CA TYR A 35 -11.52 -0.02 -3.39
C TYR A 35 -12.91 -0.65 -3.39
N PHE A 36 -13.02 -1.93 -3.02
CA PHE A 36 -14.31 -2.62 -2.99
C PHE A 36 -15.26 -2.03 -1.95
N ALA A 37 -14.80 -1.79 -0.72
CA ALA A 37 -15.63 -1.22 0.34
C ALA A 37 -16.17 0.15 -0.06
N LEU A 38 -15.32 1.04 -0.58
CA LEU A 38 -15.73 2.40 -0.95
C LEU A 38 -16.58 2.43 -2.23
N SER A 39 -16.30 1.58 -3.21
CA SER A 39 -17.11 1.51 -4.43
C SER A 39 -18.57 1.15 -4.16
N SER A 40 -18.87 0.46 -3.04
CA SER A 40 -20.24 0.11 -2.66
C SER A 40 -21.14 1.32 -2.37
N PHE A 41 -20.58 2.48 -2.05
CA PHE A 41 -21.32 3.73 -1.82
C PHE A 41 -21.73 4.42 -3.14
N LEU A 42 -21.29 3.91 -4.29
CA LEU A 42 -21.54 4.51 -5.61
C LEU A 42 -22.43 3.61 -6.48
N PRO A 43 -23.02 4.15 -7.57
CA PRO A 43 -23.68 3.33 -8.59
C PRO A 43 -22.72 2.30 -9.22
N PRO A 44 -23.20 1.11 -9.61
CA PRO A 44 -24.59 0.65 -9.54
C PRO A 44 -25.03 0.10 -8.18
N TYR A 45 -24.12 -0.01 -7.20
CA TYR A 45 -24.39 -0.67 -5.91
C TYR A 45 -25.32 0.13 -5.01
N THR A 46 -25.22 1.47 -5.07
CA THR A 46 -26.10 2.37 -4.35
C THR A 46 -26.91 3.24 -5.32
N SER A 47 -28.22 3.34 -5.06
CA SER A 47 -29.13 4.17 -5.85
C SER A 47 -28.87 5.66 -5.63
N THR A 48 -28.91 6.44 -6.73
CA THR A 48 -28.83 7.90 -6.72
C THR A 48 -29.99 8.59 -5.98
N LYS A 49 -31.05 7.86 -5.63
CA LYS A 49 -32.17 8.40 -4.81
C LYS A 49 -31.85 8.44 -3.31
N LYS A 50 -30.72 7.88 -2.87
CA LYS A 50 -30.34 7.77 -1.44
C LYS A 50 -29.11 8.61 -1.07
N VAL A 51 -28.78 9.61 -1.89
CA VAL A 51 -27.52 10.37 -1.81
C VAL A 51 -27.34 11.03 -0.44
N ASP A 52 -28.37 11.68 0.10
CA ASP A 52 -28.31 12.36 1.40
C ASP A 52 -27.82 11.43 2.53
N HIS A 53 -28.48 10.29 2.70
CA HIS A 53 -28.17 9.34 3.76
C HIS A 53 -26.83 8.62 3.54
N VAL A 54 -26.52 8.26 2.30
CA VAL A 54 -25.31 7.50 1.95
C VAL A 54 -24.07 8.37 2.04
N GLY A 55 -24.14 9.61 1.53
CA GLY A 55 -23.04 10.57 1.62
C GLY A 55 -22.73 10.95 3.06
N ALA A 56 -23.76 11.21 3.88
CA ALA A 56 -23.57 11.47 5.31
C ALA A 56 -22.96 10.27 6.05
N ALA A 57 -23.44 9.05 5.78
CA ALA A 57 -22.88 7.83 6.37
C ALA A 57 -21.41 7.60 5.97
N LEU A 58 -21.08 7.81 4.69
CA LEU A 58 -19.71 7.72 4.19
C LEU A 58 -18.79 8.75 4.87
N GLN A 59 -19.22 10.00 4.96
CA GLN A 59 -18.44 11.06 5.60
C GLN A 59 -18.15 10.72 7.06
N HIS A 60 -19.16 10.29 7.82
CA HIS A 60 -18.97 9.87 9.20
C HIS A 60 -18.03 8.65 9.32
N TRP A 61 -18.18 7.68 8.42
CA TRP A 61 -17.30 6.51 8.35
C TRP A 61 -15.84 6.92 8.09
N LEU A 62 -15.59 7.81 7.12
CA LEU A 62 -14.25 8.32 6.80
C LEU A 62 -13.61 9.04 7.99
N GLN A 63 -14.35 9.95 8.63
CA GLN A 63 -13.89 10.68 9.82
C GLN A 63 -13.49 9.75 10.98
N THR A 64 -14.13 8.59 11.07
CA THR A 64 -13.87 7.60 12.13
C THR A 64 -12.74 6.64 11.77
N VAL A 65 -12.73 6.13 10.54
CA VAL A 65 -11.87 5.01 10.13
C VAL A 65 -10.50 5.48 9.67
N VAL A 66 -10.42 6.56 8.90
CA VAL A 66 -9.16 7.05 8.33
C VAL A 66 -8.11 7.31 9.43
N PRO A 67 -8.41 8.05 10.53
CA PRO A 67 -7.44 8.30 11.59
C PRO A 67 -6.95 7.03 12.29
N ARG A 68 -7.79 6.00 12.38
CA ARG A 68 -7.47 4.73 13.06
C ARG A 68 -6.55 3.83 12.25
N ILE A 69 -6.70 3.85 10.93
CA ILE A 69 -5.93 2.98 10.02
C ILE A 69 -4.59 3.63 9.63
N TRP A 70 -4.50 4.96 9.64
CA TRP A 70 -3.35 5.72 9.14
C TRP A 70 -2.01 5.29 9.77
N THR A 71 -1.96 5.17 11.10
CA THR A 71 -0.74 4.76 11.83
C THR A 71 -0.27 3.36 11.41
N GLY A 72 -1.19 2.42 11.26
CA GLY A 72 -0.87 1.06 10.83
C GLY A 72 -0.32 1.01 9.41
N VAL A 73 -0.93 1.76 8.48
CA VAL A 73 -0.46 1.83 7.09
C VAL A 73 0.95 2.43 7.02
N ILE A 74 1.22 3.52 7.73
CA ILE A 74 2.57 4.10 7.81
C ILE A 74 3.56 3.08 8.36
N GLY A 75 3.21 2.38 9.44
CA GLY A 75 4.06 1.35 10.03
C GLY A 75 4.48 0.28 9.03
N ILE A 76 3.51 -0.30 8.29
CA ILE A 76 3.80 -1.32 7.29
C ILE A 76 4.64 -0.77 6.12
N VAL A 77 4.38 0.46 5.67
CA VAL A 77 5.20 1.12 4.63
C VAL A 77 6.65 1.29 5.09
N LEU A 78 6.87 1.71 6.34
CA LEU A 78 8.21 1.86 6.91
C LEU A 78 8.91 0.50 7.06
N ILE A 79 8.21 -0.54 7.52
CA ILE A 79 8.74 -1.91 7.59
C ILE A 79 9.17 -2.39 6.20
N ALA A 80 8.33 -2.20 5.18
CA ALA A 80 8.66 -2.56 3.81
C ALA A 80 9.94 -1.85 3.34
N ARG A 81 10.04 -0.54 3.56
CA ARG A 81 11.20 0.27 3.17
C ARG A 81 12.48 -0.16 3.87
N VAL A 82 12.43 -0.32 5.20
CA VAL A 82 13.59 -0.77 5.98
C VAL A 82 14.04 -2.15 5.50
N ALA A 83 13.11 -3.09 5.31
CA ALA A 83 13.45 -4.40 4.80
C ALA A 83 14.06 -4.34 3.40
N LEU A 84 13.51 -3.55 2.48
CA LEU A 84 14.06 -3.36 1.13
C LEU A 84 15.48 -2.77 1.19
N ILE A 85 15.70 -1.76 2.02
CA ILE A 85 17.03 -1.14 2.21
C ILE A 85 18.01 -2.17 2.78
N LEU A 86 17.66 -2.86 3.85
CA LEU A 86 18.54 -3.87 4.44
C LEU A 86 18.89 -4.97 3.43
N ASN A 87 17.94 -5.42 2.62
CA ASN A 87 18.19 -6.40 1.57
C ASN A 87 19.19 -5.95 0.48
N LEU A 88 19.42 -4.63 0.32
CA LEU A 88 20.41 -4.09 -0.62
C LEU A 88 21.84 -4.09 -0.08
N PHE A 89 22.02 -4.21 1.24
CA PHE A 89 23.30 -4.01 1.92
C PHE A 89 23.72 -5.18 2.83
N VAL A 90 22.80 -6.03 3.24
CA VAL A 90 23.04 -7.14 4.17
C VAL A 90 23.20 -8.45 3.39
N HIS A 91 24.32 -9.14 3.64
CA HIS A 91 24.70 -10.40 2.99
C HIS A 91 24.46 -10.33 1.48
N THR A 92 25.22 -9.49 0.78
CA THR A 92 25.01 -9.26 -0.65
C THR A 92 25.77 -10.25 -1.52
N GLU A 93 26.84 -10.84 -0.98
CA GLU A 93 27.60 -11.94 -1.53
C GLU A 93 26.72 -13.16 -1.83
N ASP A 94 25.80 -13.43 -0.93
CA ASP A 94 24.73 -14.42 -1.00
C ASP A 94 23.80 -14.22 -2.21
N LEU A 95 23.60 -12.97 -2.64
CA LEU A 95 22.77 -12.64 -3.80
C LEU A 95 23.55 -12.61 -5.12
N ALA A 96 24.86 -12.85 -5.10
CA ALA A 96 25.69 -12.81 -6.29
C ALA A 96 25.21 -13.84 -7.33
N GLY A 97 25.04 -13.40 -8.58
CA GLY A 97 24.52 -14.25 -9.66
C GLY A 97 22.98 -14.34 -9.74
N THR A 98 22.25 -13.65 -8.86
CA THR A 98 20.77 -13.54 -8.92
C THR A 98 20.32 -12.13 -9.31
N TYR A 99 19.04 -11.97 -9.67
CA TYR A 99 18.44 -10.65 -9.87
C TYR A 99 17.86 -10.03 -8.59
N ALA A 100 17.96 -10.71 -7.44
CA ALA A 100 17.29 -10.32 -6.20
C ALA A 100 17.63 -8.89 -5.76
N ARG A 101 18.93 -8.52 -5.78
CA ARG A 101 19.39 -7.19 -5.35
C ARG A 101 18.83 -6.07 -6.23
N LEU A 102 18.79 -6.28 -7.56
CA LEU A 102 18.17 -5.34 -8.49
C LEU A 102 16.66 -5.20 -8.20
N LEU A 103 15.98 -6.32 -8.01
CA LEU A 103 14.54 -6.33 -7.73
C LEU A 103 14.20 -5.65 -6.40
N TYR A 104 15.00 -5.82 -5.35
CA TYR A 104 14.85 -5.04 -4.10
C TYR A 104 15.02 -3.54 -4.35
N GLY A 105 15.93 -3.13 -5.23
CA GLY A 105 16.11 -1.73 -5.63
C GLY A 105 14.90 -1.17 -6.38
N ILE A 106 14.35 -1.93 -7.32
CA ILE A 106 13.11 -1.57 -8.03
C ILE A 106 11.92 -1.52 -7.05
N GLY A 107 11.85 -2.46 -6.11
CA GLY A 107 10.85 -2.45 -5.04
C GLY A 107 10.96 -1.20 -4.17
N LEU A 108 12.19 -0.78 -3.83
CA LEU A 108 12.41 0.47 -3.09
C LEU A 108 11.90 1.68 -3.86
N PHE A 109 12.14 1.75 -5.18
CA PHE A 109 11.57 2.79 -6.04
C PHE A 109 10.04 2.82 -5.98
N PHE A 110 9.37 1.68 -6.17
CA PHE A 110 7.92 1.60 -6.10
C PHE A 110 7.36 1.96 -4.72
N SER A 111 8.11 1.70 -3.64
CA SER A 111 7.74 2.09 -2.29
C SER A 111 7.63 3.62 -2.10
N PHE A 112 8.18 4.42 -3.02
CA PHE A 112 8.05 5.88 -3.07
C PHE A 112 7.15 6.37 -4.21
N ALA A 113 6.86 5.55 -5.21
CA ALA A 113 6.11 5.96 -6.40
C ALA A 113 4.69 6.48 -6.09
N HIS A 114 4.05 6.01 -5.02
CA HIS A 114 2.74 6.54 -4.62
C HIS A 114 2.80 7.97 -4.06
N LEU A 115 3.99 8.52 -3.75
CA LEU A 115 4.12 9.90 -3.26
C LEU A 115 3.76 10.94 -4.33
N PHE A 116 3.87 10.62 -5.62
CA PHE A 116 3.49 11.53 -6.70
C PHE A 116 1.98 11.81 -6.75
N ILE A 117 1.16 10.87 -6.28
CA ILE A 117 -0.31 10.98 -6.27
C ILE A 117 -0.85 11.31 -4.87
N ALA A 118 -0.05 11.12 -3.82
CA ALA A 118 -0.48 11.28 -2.42
C ALA A 118 -1.05 12.68 -2.12
N PRO A 119 -0.46 13.81 -2.58
CA PRO A 119 -1.03 15.14 -2.32
C PRO A 119 -2.44 15.29 -2.89
N THR A 120 -2.70 14.74 -4.08
CA THR A 120 -4.02 14.79 -4.72
C THR A 120 -5.03 13.95 -3.93
N MET A 121 -4.65 12.73 -3.55
CA MET A 121 -5.50 11.84 -2.76
C MET A 121 -5.87 12.45 -1.39
N LEU A 122 -4.90 13.05 -0.71
CA LEU A 122 -5.12 13.73 0.56
C LEU A 122 -6.08 14.92 0.43
N LYS A 123 -6.00 15.69 -0.65
CA LYS A 123 -6.96 16.79 -0.90
C LYS A 123 -8.40 16.28 -1.01
N PHE A 124 -8.62 15.17 -1.71
CA PHE A 124 -9.93 14.52 -1.78
C PHE A 124 -10.38 14.06 -0.39
N GLU A 125 -9.54 13.35 0.35
CA GLU A 125 -9.86 12.81 1.67
C GLU A 125 -10.20 13.94 2.67
N THR A 126 -9.36 14.97 2.76
CA THR A 126 -9.62 16.12 3.64
C THR A 126 -10.92 16.82 3.28
N ARG A 127 -11.22 16.98 1.99
CA ARG A 127 -12.49 17.58 1.57
C ARG A 127 -13.68 16.69 1.91
N MET A 128 -13.63 15.39 1.61
CA MET A 128 -14.71 14.44 1.96
C MET A 128 -15.00 14.41 3.47
N MET A 129 -13.95 14.51 4.30
CA MET A 129 -14.08 14.50 5.77
C MET A 129 -14.48 15.85 6.37
N SER A 130 -14.46 16.95 5.63
CA SER A 130 -14.83 18.27 6.16
C SER A 130 -16.32 18.33 6.50
N PRO A 131 -16.71 18.88 7.68
CA PRO A 131 -18.11 19.01 8.07
C PRO A 131 -18.92 19.93 7.14
N ASP A 132 -18.24 20.78 6.36
CA ASP A 132 -18.85 21.72 5.42
C ASP A 132 -19.15 21.07 4.05
N THR A 133 -18.80 19.80 3.86
CA THR A 133 -19.01 19.10 2.60
C THR A 133 -20.36 18.39 2.62
N ILE A 134 -21.25 18.79 1.71
CA ILE A 134 -22.58 18.20 1.55
C ILE A 134 -22.51 16.76 1.00
N PRO A 135 -23.54 15.92 1.25
CA PRO A 135 -23.55 14.51 0.85
C PRO A 135 -23.29 14.27 -0.64
N GLU A 136 -23.88 15.06 -1.53
CA GLU A 136 -23.72 14.96 -2.98
C GLU A 136 -22.25 15.11 -3.38
N VAL A 137 -21.63 16.19 -2.88
CA VAL A 137 -20.23 16.51 -3.16
C VAL A 137 -19.31 15.45 -2.59
N THR A 138 -19.66 14.86 -1.44
CA THR A 138 -18.90 13.76 -0.84
C THR A 138 -18.83 12.55 -1.79
N LEU A 139 -19.96 12.17 -2.40
CA LEU A 139 -20.00 11.04 -3.35
C LEU A 139 -19.29 11.36 -4.67
N GLU A 140 -19.38 12.59 -5.17
CA GLU A 140 -18.63 13.03 -6.34
C GLU A 140 -17.11 12.98 -6.11
N LEU A 141 -16.67 13.48 -4.95
CA LEU A 141 -15.27 13.40 -4.52
C LEU A 141 -14.81 11.96 -4.36
N LEU A 142 -15.66 11.07 -3.84
CA LEU A 142 -15.35 9.66 -3.72
C LEU A 142 -15.13 9.02 -5.09
N ALA A 143 -15.99 9.31 -6.08
CA ALA A 143 -15.83 8.81 -7.43
C ALA A 143 -14.49 9.27 -8.06
N GLY A 144 -14.14 10.54 -7.86
CA GLY A 144 -12.85 11.10 -8.26
C GLY A 144 -11.66 10.40 -7.59
N TRP A 145 -11.73 10.24 -6.26
CA TRP A 145 -10.71 9.55 -5.47
C TRP A 145 -10.54 8.09 -5.91
N LEU A 146 -11.63 7.36 -6.14
CA LEU A 146 -11.61 5.95 -6.58
C LEU A 146 -10.98 5.79 -7.96
N LYS A 147 -11.21 6.73 -8.88
CA LYS A 147 -10.57 6.71 -10.20
C LYS A 147 -9.04 6.78 -10.06
N ILE A 148 -8.54 7.68 -9.23
CA ILE A 148 -7.09 7.84 -8.99
C ILE A 148 -6.55 6.63 -8.21
N ASN A 149 -7.26 6.16 -7.18
CA ASN A 149 -6.88 4.97 -6.42
C ASN A 149 -6.79 3.72 -7.31
N ASN A 150 -7.71 3.55 -8.27
CA ASN A 150 -7.67 2.42 -9.19
C ASN A 150 -6.43 2.47 -10.09
N VAL A 151 -6.11 3.66 -10.64
CA VAL A 151 -4.86 3.84 -11.41
C VAL A 151 -3.65 3.51 -10.56
N ARG A 152 -3.61 4.01 -9.32
CA ARG A 152 -2.54 3.69 -8.37
C ARG A 152 -2.38 2.18 -8.15
N ILE A 153 -3.49 1.45 -7.93
CA ILE A 153 -3.44 0.01 -7.68
C ILE A 153 -2.69 -0.68 -8.83
N TRP A 154 -3.04 -0.36 -10.07
CA TRP A 154 -2.47 -1.05 -11.24
C TRP A 154 -1.08 -0.56 -11.64
N VAL A 155 -0.75 0.70 -11.39
CA VAL A 155 0.53 1.29 -11.82
C VAL A 155 1.59 1.23 -10.73
N VAL A 156 1.19 1.14 -9.46
CA VAL A 156 2.11 1.15 -8.32
C VAL A 156 1.97 -0.11 -7.48
N ASP A 157 0.81 -0.37 -6.89
CA ASP A 157 0.70 -1.39 -5.84
C ASP A 157 0.86 -2.83 -6.40
N VAL A 158 0.24 -3.13 -7.54
CA VAL A 158 0.37 -4.43 -8.22
C VAL A 158 1.79 -4.66 -8.73
N PRO A 159 2.42 -3.74 -9.49
CA PRO A 159 3.82 -3.88 -9.89
C PRO A 159 4.77 -4.01 -8.70
N PHE A 160 4.55 -3.25 -7.63
CA PHE A 160 5.36 -3.35 -6.42
C PHE A 160 5.27 -4.75 -5.79
N TRP A 161 4.06 -5.29 -5.69
CA TRP A 161 3.84 -6.65 -5.19
C TRP A 161 4.48 -7.71 -6.10
N VAL A 162 4.33 -7.60 -7.43
CA VAL A 162 4.96 -8.52 -8.39
C VAL A 162 6.48 -8.51 -8.24
N VAL A 163 7.10 -7.32 -8.14
CA VAL A 163 8.54 -7.19 -7.88
C VAL A 163 8.92 -7.83 -6.55
N GLY A 164 8.09 -7.71 -5.51
CA GLY A 164 8.26 -8.39 -4.23
C GLY A 164 8.28 -9.92 -4.37
N VAL A 165 7.35 -10.49 -5.14
CA VAL A 165 7.30 -11.93 -5.44
C VAL A 165 8.58 -12.37 -6.13
N LEU A 166 8.98 -11.67 -7.19
CA LEU A 166 10.18 -12.00 -7.96
C LEU A 166 11.45 -11.87 -7.10
N ALA A 167 11.57 -10.82 -6.29
CA ALA A 167 12.70 -10.62 -5.40
C ALA A 167 12.83 -11.78 -4.39
N THR A 168 11.71 -12.19 -3.79
CA THR A 168 11.69 -13.34 -2.87
C THR A 168 12.09 -14.64 -3.59
N LEU A 169 11.52 -14.94 -4.75
CA LEU A 169 11.88 -16.14 -5.51
C LEU A 169 13.36 -16.16 -5.87
N GLU A 170 13.92 -15.04 -6.34
CA GLU A 170 15.34 -14.93 -6.66
C GLU A 170 16.23 -15.07 -5.41
N SER A 171 15.84 -14.46 -4.29
CA SER A 171 16.60 -14.51 -3.04
C SER A 171 16.58 -15.89 -2.35
N CYS A 172 15.60 -16.74 -2.68
CA CYS A 172 15.46 -18.09 -2.11
C CYS A 172 16.02 -19.19 -3.02
N LYS A 173 16.63 -18.84 -4.16
CA LYS A 173 17.39 -19.79 -5.01
C LYS A 173 18.78 -20.11 -4.45
N MET A 174 19.17 -19.41 -3.38
CA MET A 174 20.40 -19.65 -2.64
C MET A 174 20.37 -20.97 -1.89
#